data_AF-A0A4Q9N2C9-F1
#
_entry.id   AF-A0A4Q9N2C9-F1
#
_cell.length_a   1.000
_cell.length_b   1.000
_cell.length_c   1.000
_cell.angle_alpha   90.00
_cell.angle_beta   90.00
_cell.angle_gamma   90.00
#
_symmetry.space_group_name_H-M   'P 1'
#
loop_
_entity.id
_entity.type
_entity.pdbx_description
1 polymer ?
#
loop_
_entity_poly.entity_id
_entity_poly.type
_entity_poly.pdbx_seq_one_letter_code
_entity_poly.pdbx_strand_id
1 'polypeptide(L)'
;MPQEFNLTAARNETDSRLAHAAATYPAANGTDAAAVAGADDAALVPRDVWSPEIFSPNARDVWTAGSTVAVRWDTADPPGEVTSYAGRVLLGRSSVTDVCAEHPLAEGFNLTQGSVKVKVPAVKPSNHYFVVLIGDSGNRSPSFTILGRPLVDW
;
A
#
# COMPACT_ATOMS: atom_id res chain seq x y z
N MET A 1 4.08 12.37 -36.97
CA MET A 1 5.54 12.24 -36.83
C MET A 1 5.81 11.92 -35.36
N PRO A 2 6.39 10.75 -35.06
CA PRO A 2 6.73 10.33 -33.70
C PRO A 2 8.01 11.04 -33.21
N GLN A 3 8.12 11.26 -31.89
CA GLN A 3 9.34 11.75 -31.24
C GLN A 3 10.11 10.55 -30.70
N GLU A 4 11.40 10.51 -31.04
CA GLU A 4 12.30 9.38 -30.91
C GLU A 4 12.83 9.19 -29.48
N PHE A 5 13.10 7.92 -29.16
CA PHE A 5 13.78 7.42 -27.97
C PHE A 5 15.29 7.63 -28.13
N ASN A 6 15.98 8.20 -27.13
CA ASN A 6 17.44 8.22 -27.13
C ASN A 6 17.99 7.57 -25.85
N LEU A 7 18.57 6.38 -26.01
CA LEU A 7 19.31 5.64 -25.00
C LEU A 7 20.79 6.01 -25.14
N THR A 8 21.41 6.59 -24.11
CA THR A 8 22.87 6.71 -24.04
C THR A 8 23.36 6.17 -22.71
N ALA A 9 24.11 5.08 -22.81
CA ALA A 9 24.83 4.40 -21.74
C ALA A 9 25.99 5.27 -21.23
N ALA A 10 26.12 5.39 -19.91
CA ALA A 10 27.35 5.81 -19.26
C ALA A 10 28.01 4.57 -18.64
N ARG A 11 29.10 4.15 -19.26
CA ARG A 11 30.10 3.22 -18.72
C ARG A 11 30.85 3.94 -17.60
N ASN A 12 30.97 3.35 -16.42
CA ASN A 12 31.94 3.81 -15.42
C ASN A 12 33.07 2.80 -15.34
N GLU A 13 34.18 3.17 -15.98
CA GLU A 13 35.45 2.50 -15.95
C GLU A 13 36.19 2.77 -14.63
N THR A 14 37.04 1.80 -14.31
CA THR A 14 37.87 1.57 -13.13
C THR A 14 39.01 2.59 -12.97
N ASP A 15 39.37 2.95 -11.73
CA ASP A 15 40.67 2.58 -11.10
C ASP A 15 41.08 3.52 -9.95
N SER A 16 41.86 2.93 -9.03
CA SER A 16 42.88 3.53 -8.16
C SER A 16 42.60 3.70 -6.66
N ARG A 17 42.99 2.63 -5.95
CA ARG A 17 44.09 2.58 -4.96
C ARG A 17 43.75 2.53 -3.45
N LEU A 18 44.13 1.36 -2.91
CA LEU A 18 44.95 1.13 -1.70
C LEU A 18 44.35 1.53 -0.33
N ALA A 19 44.04 0.54 0.50
CA ALA A 19 44.95 0.12 1.58
C ALA A 19 44.39 -1.08 2.37
N HIS A 20 45.19 -2.15 2.39
CA HIS A 20 45.07 -3.28 3.30
C HIS A 20 45.74 -2.85 4.62
N ALA A 21 44.98 -2.58 5.67
CA ALA A 21 45.54 -2.30 7.00
C ALA A 21 45.17 -3.43 7.95
N ALA A 22 46.13 -4.33 8.14
CA ALA A 22 46.12 -5.34 9.18
C ALA A 22 46.14 -4.66 10.55
N ALA A 23 45.10 -4.86 11.35
CA ALA A 23 45.11 -4.50 12.76
C ALA A 23 45.87 -5.59 13.53
N THR A 24 47.13 -5.32 13.83
CA THR A 24 47.93 -6.03 14.84
C THR A 24 47.31 -5.78 16.22
N TYR A 25 46.83 -6.84 16.88
CA TYR A 25 46.43 -6.78 18.28
C TYR A 25 47.64 -7.06 19.20
N PRO A 26 47.92 -6.23 20.22
CA PRO A 26 48.92 -6.54 21.23
C PRO A 26 48.43 -7.61 22.24
N ALA A 27 49.40 -8.24 22.89
CA ALA A 27 49.29 -9.45 23.69
C ALA A 27 48.53 -9.35 25.03
N ALA A 28 48.21 -10.54 25.55
CA ALA A 28 47.35 -10.96 26.66
C ALA A 28 47.56 -10.31 28.04
N ASN A 29 46.46 -10.27 28.83
CA ASN A 29 46.48 -10.51 30.28
C ASN A 29 45.10 -10.98 30.84
N GLY A 30 45.07 -12.13 31.52
CA GLY A 30 44.21 -12.42 32.69
C GLY A 30 42.74 -12.90 32.56
N THR A 31 42.55 -14.22 32.70
CA THR A 31 41.52 -14.96 33.51
C THR A 31 39.99 -14.81 33.29
N ASP A 32 39.42 -15.95 32.88
CA ASP A 32 38.20 -16.65 33.37
C ASP A 32 36.76 -16.18 33.04
N ALA A 33 36.05 -17.12 32.39
CA ALA A 33 34.65 -17.53 32.54
C ALA A 33 33.49 -16.81 31.78
N ALA A 34 32.74 -17.67 31.05
CA ALA A 34 31.35 -17.56 30.59
C ALA A 34 31.02 -16.63 29.41
N ALA A 35 31.27 -17.12 28.19
CA ALA A 35 30.58 -16.65 26.99
C ALA A 35 29.12 -17.15 26.99
N VAL A 36 28.18 -16.28 27.36
CA VAL A 36 26.76 -16.38 26.95
C VAL A 36 26.24 -15.00 26.57
N ALA A 37 26.61 -14.57 25.37
CA ALA A 37 25.93 -13.48 24.68
C ALA A 37 25.71 -13.89 23.22
N GLY A 38 24.87 -14.90 23.02
CA GLY A 38 24.13 -15.01 21.78
C GLY A 38 23.05 -13.95 21.81
N ALA A 39 23.42 -12.70 21.56
CA ALA A 39 22.46 -11.75 21.00
C ALA A 39 22.30 -12.19 19.55
N ASP A 40 21.29 -13.02 19.32
CA ASP A 40 20.61 -13.09 18.05
C ASP A 40 20.24 -11.65 17.67
N ASP A 41 21.12 -11.05 16.87
CA ASP A 41 20.79 -9.91 16.03
C ASP A 41 19.72 -10.42 15.07
N ALA A 42 18.48 -10.49 15.58
CA ALA A 42 17.29 -10.64 14.80
C ALA A 42 17.22 -9.36 13.98
N ALA A 43 17.93 -9.36 12.86
CA ALA A 43 17.92 -8.31 11.87
C ALA A 43 16.45 -7.94 11.66
N LEU A 44 16.08 -6.74 12.09
CA LEU A 44 14.74 -6.21 11.89
C LEU A 44 14.58 -6.02 10.39
N VAL A 45 14.10 -7.06 9.71
CA VAL A 45 13.72 -6.96 8.30
C VAL A 45 12.62 -5.90 8.26
N PRO A 46 12.80 -4.80 7.52
CA PRO A 46 11.77 -3.78 7.39
C PRO A 46 10.52 -4.47 6.83
N ARG A 47 9.48 -4.54 7.67
CA ARG A 47 8.17 -4.98 7.21
C ARG A 47 7.63 -3.91 6.29
N ASP A 48 7.46 -4.25 5.02
CA ASP A 48 7.12 -3.28 4.01
C ASP A 48 5.59 -3.21 3.85
N VAL A 49 5.12 -2.00 3.64
CA VAL A 49 3.72 -1.64 3.80
C VAL A 49 3.03 -1.68 2.44
N TRP A 50 2.10 -2.61 2.24
CA TRP A 50 1.40 -2.74 0.96
C TRP A 50 0.25 -1.75 0.79
N SER A 51 0.44 -0.78 -0.12
CA SER A 51 -0.56 0.24 -0.49
C SER A 51 -0.87 0.23 -2.00
N PRO A 52 -1.59 -0.78 -2.52
CA PRO A 52 -1.85 -0.92 -3.95
C PRO A 52 -2.73 0.19 -4.52
N GLU A 53 -2.43 0.62 -5.75
CA GLU A 53 -3.18 1.70 -6.43
C GLU A 53 -4.59 1.26 -6.81
N ILE A 54 -5.59 2.08 -6.47
CA ILE A 54 -7.00 1.84 -6.84
C ILE A 54 -7.30 2.50 -8.19
N PHE A 55 -7.66 1.70 -9.19
CA PHE A 55 -8.06 2.20 -10.52
C PHE A 55 -9.58 2.22 -10.74
N SER A 56 -10.34 1.50 -9.91
CA SER A 56 -11.80 1.54 -9.89
C SER A 56 -12.29 1.50 -8.44
N PRO A 57 -13.05 2.51 -7.97
CA PRO A 57 -13.61 3.61 -8.76
C PRO A 57 -12.58 4.70 -9.12
N ASN A 58 -12.82 5.39 -10.23
CA ASN A 58 -12.13 6.59 -10.67
C ASN A 58 -13.12 7.74 -10.92
N ALA A 59 -12.61 8.90 -11.36
CA ALA A 59 -13.42 10.12 -11.51
C ALA A 59 -14.60 10.04 -12.49
N ARG A 60 -14.63 9.02 -13.36
CA ARG A 60 -15.73 8.80 -14.31
C ARG A 60 -16.78 7.82 -13.79
N ASP A 61 -16.54 7.17 -12.66
CA ASP A 61 -17.44 6.17 -12.12
C ASP A 61 -18.65 6.78 -11.42
N VAL A 62 -19.79 6.16 -11.66
CA VAL A 62 -21.08 6.51 -11.07
C VAL A 62 -21.67 5.25 -10.44
N TRP A 63 -21.76 5.24 -9.12
CA TRP A 63 -22.36 4.14 -8.36
C TRP A 63 -23.79 4.48 -7.99
N THR A 64 -24.67 3.49 -7.99
CA THR A 64 -26.05 3.65 -7.51
C THR A 64 -26.20 3.01 -6.13
N ALA A 65 -26.76 3.74 -5.16
CA ALA A 65 -27.03 3.21 -3.83
C ALA A 65 -27.85 1.90 -3.90
N GLY A 66 -27.40 0.89 -3.16
CA GLY A 66 -27.99 -0.44 -3.12
C GLY A 66 -27.50 -1.42 -4.19
N SER A 67 -26.78 -0.94 -5.21
CA SER A 67 -26.13 -1.81 -6.21
C SER A 67 -24.92 -2.54 -5.62
N THR A 68 -24.51 -3.61 -6.29
CA THR A 68 -23.24 -4.29 -6.02
C THR A 68 -22.23 -3.91 -7.10
N VAL A 69 -21.09 -3.37 -6.69
CA VAL A 69 -20.02 -2.88 -7.58
C VAL A 69 -18.69 -3.53 -7.22
N ALA A 70 -17.73 -3.49 -8.13
CA ALA A 70 -16.38 -3.98 -7.87
C ALA A 70 -15.42 -2.81 -7.61
N VAL A 71 -14.73 -2.87 -6.48
CA VAL A 71 -13.53 -2.08 -6.22
C VAL A 71 -12.34 -2.88 -6.74
N ARG A 72 -11.44 -2.24 -7.49
CA ARG A 72 -10.31 -2.91 -8.15
C ARG A 72 -9.03 -2.11 -7.96
N TRP A 73 -7.95 -2.82 -7.71
CA TRP A 73 -6.63 -2.25 -7.45
C TRP A 73 -5.55 -3.08 -8.13
N ASP A 74 -4.39 -2.46 -8.32
CA ASP A 74 -3.23 -3.12 -8.90
C ASP A 74 -2.59 -4.08 -7.89
N THR A 75 -2.23 -5.28 -8.36
CA THR A 75 -1.52 -6.28 -7.55
C THR A 75 -0.13 -6.58 -8.10
N ALA A 76 0.34 -5.80 -9.08
CA ALA A 76 1.74 -5.81 -9.48
C ALA A 76 2.62 -5.38 -8.31
N ASP A 77 3.83 -5.94 -8.28
CA ASP A 77 4.91 -5.54 -7.37
C ASP A 77 4.53 -5.50 -5.88
N PRO A 78 4.05 -6.62 -5.29
CA PRO A 78 3.87 -6.68 -3.84
C PRO A 78 5.22 -6.48 -3.14
N PRO A 79 5.24 -5.84 -1.96
CA PRO A 79 6.46 -5.70 -1.18
C PRO A 79 7.11 -7.05 -0.88
N GLY A 80 8.43 -7.07 -0.74
CA GLY A 80 9.18 -8.31 -0.47
C GLY A 80 8.73 -9.06 0.80
N GLU A 81 8.22 -8.33 1.79
CA GLU A 81 7.67 -8.87 3.03
C GLU A 81 6.41 -8.09 3.43
N VAL A 82 5.23 -8.70 3.27
CA VAL A 82 3.93 -8.12 3.64
C VAL A 82 3.50 -8.64 5.00
N THR A 83 3.25 -7.74 5.96
CA THR A 83 2.85 -8.12 7.32
C THR A 83 1.48 -8.79 7.37
N SER A 84 0.55 -8.34 6.52
CA SER A 84 -0.80 -8.88 6.42
C SER A 84 -1.40 -8.56 5.07
N TYR A 85 -2.02 -9.55 4.44
CA TYR A 85 -2.79 -9.40 3.21
C TYR A 85 -4.28 -9.11 3.46
N ALA A 86 -4.70 -8.96 4.73
CA ALA A 86 -6.09 -8.73 5.07
C ALA A 86 -6.51 -7.30 4.69
N GLY A 87 -7.43 -7.20 3.74
CA GLY A 87 -7.93 -5.94 3.21
C GLY A 87 -9.23 -5.46 3.87
N ARG A 88 -9.41 -4.14 3.90
CA ARG A 88 -10.69 -3.46 4.16
C ARG A 88 -10.92 -2.35 3.14
N VAL A 89 -12.17 -2.16 2.73
CA VAL A 89 -12.57 -1.01 1.91
C VAL A 89 -13.44 -0.10 2.76
N LEU A 90 -13.03 1.15 2.92
CA LEU A 90 -13.78 2.20 3.61
C LEU A 90 -14.36 3.18 2.60
N LEU A 91 -15.51 3.78 2.95
CA LEU A 91 -16.11 4.86 2.18
C LEU A 91 -15.87 6.20 2.89
N GLY A 92 -15.38 7.19 2.14
CA GLY A 92 -15.28 8.57 2.62
C GLY A 92 -15.95 9.56 1.66
N ARG A 93 -16.15 10.79 2.16
CA ARG A 93 -16.77 11.87 1.38
C ARG A 93 -16.13 13.21 1.67
N SER A 94 -15.94 14.05 0.64
CA SER A 94 -15.45 15.44 0.75
C SER A 94 -14.01 15.62 1.26
N SER A 95 -13.63 15.04 2.39
CA SER A 95 -12.31 15.16 3.02
C SER A 95 -11.82 13.82 3.55
N VAL A 96 -10.49 13.67 3.69
CA VAL A 96 -9.87 12.43 4.20
C VAL A 96 -10.19 12.13 5.67
N THR A 97 -10.69 13.13 6.42
CA THR A 97 -11.15 12.96 7.81
C THR A 97 -12.60 12.48 7.90
N ASP A 98 -13.36 12.54 6.79
CA ASP A 98 -14.74 12.08 6.70
C ASP A 98 -14.76 10.71 6.03
N VAL A 99 -14.17 9.72 6.71
CA VAL A 99 -14.10 8.31 6.33
C VAL A 99 -14.84 7.49 7.38
N CYS A 100 -15.79 6.66 6.95
CA CYS A 100 -16.52 5.79 7.85
C CYS A 100 -15.71 4.50 8.09
N ALA A 101 -15.08 4.41 9.26
CA ALA A 101 -14.30 3.25 9.68
C ALA A 101 -15.15 2.19 10.40
N GLU A 102 -16.31 2.60 10.94
CA GLU A 102 -17.22 1.76 11.73
C GLU A 102 -18.00 0.78 10.86
N HIS A 103 -18.21 1.12 9.59
CA HIS A 103 -18.99 0.33 8.63
C HIS A 103 -18.23 0.18 7.31
N PRO A 104 -17.19 -0.68 7.26
CA PRO A 104 -16.48 -0.95 6.03
C PRO A 104 -17.43 -1.49 4.95
N LEU A 105 -17.17 -1.11 3.69
CA LEU A 105 -17.89 -1.64 2.53
C LEU A 105 -17.60 -3.13 2.30
N ALA A 106 -16.40 -3.56 2.66
CA ALA A 106 -15.96 -4.95 2.73
C ALA A 106 -14.73 -5.05 3.64
N GLU A 107 -14.54 -6.23 4.25
CA GLU A 107 -13.38 -6.54 5.09
C GLU A 107 -13.05 -8.03 5.04
N GLY A 108 -11.83 -8.39 5.43
CA GLY A 108 -11.38 -9.78 5.56
C GLY A 108 -11.09 -10.49 4.24
N PHE A 109 -11.02 -9.74 3.13
CA PHE A 109 -10.59 -10.28 1.84
C PHE A 109 -9.07 -10.23 1.70
N ASN A 110 -8.52 -10.99 0.75
CA ASN A 110 -7.09 -11.00 0.50
C ASN A 110 -6.75 -9.96 -0.59
N LEU A 111 -5.85 -9.03 -0.27
CA LEU A 111 -5.46 -7.96 -1.19
C LEU A 111 -4.86 -8.50 -2.52
N THR A 112 -4.29 -9.71 -2.55
CA THR A 112 -3.79 -10.32 -3.80
C THR A 112 -4.88 -10.66 -4.82
N GLN A 113 -6.16 -10.58 -4.43
CA GLN A 113 -7.28 -10.83 -5.34
C GLN A 113 -7.48 -9.70 -6.37
N GLY A 114 -6.92 -8.51 -6.15
CA GLY A 114 -7.02 -7.35 -7.05
C GLY A 114 -8.42 -6.77 -7.22
N SER A 115 -9.43 -7.36 -6.57
CA SER A 115 -10.77 -6.83 -6.54
C SER A 115 -11.62 -7.38 -5.40
N VAL A 116 -12.61 -6.60 -4.98
CA VAL A 116 -13.67 -7.05 -4.08
C VAL A 116 -15.01 -6.46 -4.52
N LYS A 117 -16.08 -7.27 -4.41
CA LYS A 117 -17.44 -6.80 -4.63
C LYS A 117 -17.99 -6.20 -3.34
N VAL A 118 -18.55 -5.00 -3.44
CA VAL A 118 -19.13 -4.28 -2.30
C VAL A 118 -20.57 -3.87 -2.60
N LYS A 119 -21.39 -3.79 -1.55
CA LYS A 119 -22.73 -3.21 -1.64
C LYS A 119 -22.65 -1.72 -1.38
N VAL A 120 -23.15 -0.91 -2.31
CA VAL A 120 -23.14 0.55 -2.17
C VAL A 120 -24.17 0.95 -1.10
N PRO A 121 -23.78 1.67 -0.03
CA PRO A 121 -24.69 2.06 1.02
C PRO A 121 -25.68 3.13 0.54
N ALA A 122 -26.79 3.28 1.26
CA ALA A 122 -27.72 4.37 1.03
C ALA A 122 -27.16 5.67 1.61
N VAL A 123 -26.63 6.54 0.75
CA VAL A 123 -26.00 7.81 1.12
C VAL A 123 -26.59 8.96 0.30
N LYS A 124 -26.39 10.21 0.78
CA LYS A 124 -26.82 11.41 0.05
C LYS A 124 -26.08 11.51 -1.29
N PRO A 125 -26.75 11.79 -2.42
CA PRO A 125 -26.09 11.96 -3.71
C PRO A 125 -24.95 13.00 -3.66
N SER A 126 -23.79 12.66 -4.22
CA SER A 126 -22.63 13.55 -4.34
C SER A 126 -21.60 12.98 -5.33
N ASN A 127 -20.75 13.84 -5.89
CA ASN A 127 -19.58 13.51 -6.71
C ASN A 127 -18.24 13.59 -5.96
N HIS A 128 -18.28 13.72 -4.63
CA HIS A 128 -17.10 13.84 -3.78
C HIS A 128 -16.84 12.60 -2.92
N TYR A 129 -17.35 11.43 -3.34
CA TYR A 129 -17.07 10.16 -2.68
C TYR A 129 -15.71 9.63 -3.07
N PHE A 130 -15.05 8.90 -2.18
CA PHE A 130 -13.82 8.17 -2.48
C PHE A 130 -13.79 6.89 -1.63
N VAL A 131 -13.05 5.89 -2.09
CA VAL A 131 -12.78 4.70 -1.27
C VAL A 131 -11.36 4.75 -0.75
N VAL A 132 -11.17 4.16 0.43
CA VAL A 132 -9.84 3.89 0.99
C VAL A 132 -9.69 2.38 1.10
N LEU A 133 -8.67 1.84 0.45
CA LEU A 133 -8.26 0.44 0.58
C LEU A 133 -7.20 0.37 1.67
N ILE A 134 -7.50 -0.36 2.75
CA ILE A 134 -6.64 -0.53 3.92
C ILE A 134 -6.08 -1.96 3.92
N GLY A 135 -4.75 -2.08 3.93
CA GLY A 135 -4.03 -3.27 4.36
C GLY A 135 -3.32 -2.98 5.69
N ASP A 136 -2.01 -2.79 5.61
CA ASP A 136 -1.17 -2.17 6.65
C ASP A 136 -1.05 -0.64 6.49
N SER A 137 -1.24 -0.11 5.28
CA SER A 137 -1.50 1.31 4.98
C SER A 137 -2.72 1.49 4.09
N GLY A 138 -3.09 2.75 3.89
CA GLY A 138 -4.24 3.16 3.10
C GLY A 138 -3.85 3.72 1.72
N ASN A 139 -4.52 3.24 0.67
CA ASN A 139 -4.53 3.91 -0.63
C ASN A 139 -5.92 4.50 -0.89
N ARG A 140 -5.99 5.67 -1.51
CA ARG A 140 -7.23 6.42 -1.75
C ARG A 140 -7.50 6.53 -3.25
N SER A 141 -8.74 6.23 -3.64
CA SER A 141 -9.19 6.42 -5.02
C SER A 141 -9.34 7.91 -5.38
N PRO A 142 -9.36 8.26 -6.68
CA PRO A 142 -9.94 9.52 -7.12
C PRO A 142 -11.39 9.69 -6.61
N SER A 143 -11.86 10.94 -6.54
CA SER A 143 -13.25 11.20 -6.20
C SER A 143 -14.19 10.76 -7.31
N PHE A 144 -15.31 10.14 -6.97
CA PHE A 144 -16.32 9.60 -7.89
C PHE A 144 -17.75 9.90 -7.42
N THR A 145 -18.74 9.56 -8.24
CA THR A 145 -20.15 9.87 -7.96
C THR A 145 -20.88 8.69 -7.34
N ILE A 146 -21.62 8.95 -6.27
CA ILE A 146 -22.69 8.04 -5.80
C ILE A 146 -24.01 8.74 -5.98
N LEU A 147 -24.88 8.13 -6.79
CA LEU A 147 -26.29 8.46 -6.86
C LEU A 147 -26.96 7.78 -5.66
N GLY A 148 -27.44 8.59 -4.71
CA GLY A 148 -28.34 8.12 -3.67
C GLY A 148 -29.65 7.60 -4.27
N ARG A 149 -30.50 6.95 -3.46
CA ARG A 149 -31.88 6.72 -3.92
C ARG A 149 -32.55 8.09 -4.10
N PRO A 150 -33.21 8.37 -5.24
CA PRO A 150 -34.22 9.41 -5.28
C PRO A 150 -35.24 9.05 -4.20
N LEU A 151 -35.41 9.90 -3.19
CA LEU A 151 -36.62 9.83 -2.39
C LEU A 151 -37.74 10.20 -3.37
N VAL A 152 -38.66 9.27 -3.61
CA VAL A 152 -39.86 9.58 -4.40
C VAL A 152 -40.61 10.63 -3.59
N ASP A 153 -40.69 11.85 -4.11
CA ASP A 153 -41.59 12.87 -3.60
C ASP A 153 -43.02 12.39 -3.92
N TRP A 154 -43.80 12.09 -2.89
CA TRP A 154 -45.22 11.75 -2.98
C TRP A 154 -46.07 13.02 -2.86
#